data_AF-A0A1H7QTB1-F1
#
_entry.id   AF-A0A1H7QTB1-F1
#
_cell.length_a   1.000
_cell.length_b   1.000
_cell.length_c   1.000
_cell.angle_alpha   90.00
_cell.angle_beta   90.00
_cell.angle_gamma   90.00
#
_symmetry.space_group_name_H-M   'P 1'
#
loop_
_entity.id
_entity.type
_entity.pdbx_description
1 polymer ?
#
loop_
_entity_poly.entity_id
_entity_poly.type
_entity_poly.pdbx_seq_one_letter_code
_entity_poly.pdbx_strand_id
1 'polypeptide(L)'
;MRPLALILLIASLFFTCSAIAAGIPPVEVPNTMAERVKACVICHGPEDKEGRDAYYPRIAGKPEGYLFNQLRNFRDGRRHYRPMALLLEGLPDQYLRDMAAYFASLRQAFPPPEPIGSSPAEIELARRLIMRGDPVRKIPACVECHGRDLMGTAPFIPGLLGLPRIYILAQFGNWRNGGLMRGQTPDCMSEIAKQLTADEATAVAKWLAAQPVSEALLKHEGPPSALPDKLARRCSSVLQSPGL
;
A
#
# COMPACT_ATOMS: atom_id res chain seq x y z
N MET A 1 -69.07 1.47 53.83
CA MET A 1 -68.24 2.64 53.46
C MET A 1 -67.08 2.69 54.45
N ARG A 2 -66.03 1.89 54.22
CA ARG A 2 -64.71 2.21 53.62
C ARG A 2 -63.80 3.10 54.51
N PRO A 3 -62.50 2.77 54.60
CA PRO A 3 -61.76 2.70 55.87
C PRO A 3 -60.66 3.78 56.00
N LEU A 4 -60.36 4.19 57.24
CA LEU A 4 -59.25 5.09 57.56
C LEU A 4 -58.33 4.40 58.59
N ALA A 5 -57.42 3.55 58.13
CA ALA A 5 -56.34 2.99 58.94
C ALA A 5 -55.24 2.43 58.04
N LEU A 6 -54.51 3.30 57.34
CA LEU A 6 -53.28 2.90 56.65
C LEU A 6 -52.34 4.10 56.46
N ILE A 7 -51.92 4.72 57.56
CA ILE A 7 -50.85 5.72 57.55
C ILE A 7 -50.00 5.45 58.78
N LEU A 8 -49.03 4.53 58.67
CA LEU A 8 -47.87 4.39 59.59
C LEU A 8 -47.01 3.19 59.17
N LEU A 9 -46.28 3.28 58.06
CA LEU A 9 -45.10 2.46 57.81
C LEU A 9 -44.20 3.07 56.71
N ILE A 10 -43.81 4.33 56.91
CA ILE A 10 -42.67 4.94 56.22
C ILE A 10 -41.53 4.95 57.23
N ALA A 11 -40.74 3.87 57.27
CA ALA A 11 -39.48 3.88 58.02
C ALA A 11 -38.49 2.90 57.38
N SER A 12 -37.48 3.50 56.73
CA SER A 12 -36.09 3.08 56.84
C SER A 12 -35.63 1.89 56.02
N LEU A 13 -35.46 2.07 54.71
CA LEU A 13 -34.44 1.30 53.97
C LEU A 13 -33.89 2.10 52.77
N PHE A 14 -33.34 3.30 53.04
CA PHE A 14 -32.41 3.93 52.11
C PHE A 14 -31.02 3.33 52.34
N PHE A 15 -30.79 2.15 51.75
CA PHE A 15 -29.47 1.55 51.66
C PHE A 15 -28.67 2.39 50.65
N THR A 16 -27.86 3.33 51.13
CA THR A 16 -26.93 4.11 50.31
C THR A 16 -25.84 3.18 49.80
N CYS A 17 -26.07 2.59 48.63
CA CYS A 17 -25.03 1.92 47.86
C CYS A 17 -24.02 3.00 47.40
N SER A 18 -23.00 3.24 48.22
CA SER A 18 -21.84 4.03 47.81
C SER A 18 -21.07 3.20 46.79
N ALA A 19 -21.36 3.42 45.51
CA ALA A 19 -20.56 2.88 44.43
C ALA A 19 -19.14 3.46 44.55
N ILE A 20 -18.20 2.63 44.99
CA ILE A 20 -16.77 2.94 44.86
C ILE A 20 -16.50 2.95 43.36
N ALA A 21 -16.42 4.15 42.78
CA ALA A 21 -15.88 4.33 41.44
C ALA A 21 -14.39 4.00 41.50
N ALA A 22 -14.05 2.72 41.36
CA ALA A 22 -12.69 2.31 41.07
C ALA A 22 -12.33 2.91 39.71
N GLY A 23 -11.59 4.02 39.74
CA GLY A 23 -11.10 4.68 38.52
C GLY A 23 -10.28 3.68 37.72
N ILE A 24 -10.60 3.52 36.44
CA ILE A 24 -9.82 2.71 35.52
C ILE A 24 -8.41 3.33 35.48
N PRO A 25 -7.35 2.58 35.79
CA PRO A 25 -5.99 3.12 35.72
C PRO A 25 -5.70 3.58 34.29
N PRO A 26 -4.99 4.72 34.12
CA PRO A 26 -4.67 5.21 32.79
C PRO A 26 -3.87 4.16 32.03
N VAL A 27 -4.33 3.82 30.83
CA VAL A 27 -3.59 2.96 29.91
C VAL A 27 -2.44 3.77 29.33
N GLU A 28 -1.20 3.38 29.64
CA GLU A 28 -0.03 3.98 29.01
C GLU A 28 0.11 3.48 27.58
N VAL A 29 -0.05 4.37 26.61
CA VAL A 29 0.09 4.07 25.18
C VAL A 29 1.48 4.55 24.72
N PRO A 30 2.38 3.65 24.26
CA PRO A 30 3.71 4.02 23.85
C PRO A 30 3.71 5.03 22.69
N ASN A 31 4.50 6.09 22.81
CA ASN A 31 4.66 7.07 21.73
C ASN A 31 5.68 6.59 20.67
N THR A 32 5.37 5.49 19.98
CA THR A 32 6.22 4.93 18.92
C THR A 32 5.55 5.05 17.56
N MET A 33 6.32 5.03 16.47
CA MET A 33 5.74 5.02 15.12
C MET A 33 4.91 3.74 14.89
N ALA A 34 5.37 2.59 15.41
CA ALA A 34 4.64 1.34 15.37
C ALA A 34 3.23 1.45 15.96
N GLU A 35 3.10 2.13 17.11
CA GLU A 35 1.80 2.40 17.74
C GLU A 35 0.94 3.30 16.86
N ARG A 36 1.50 4.42 16.40
CA ARG A 36 0.76 5.45 15.68
C ARG A 36 0.24 4.99 14.31
N VAL A 37 0.88 4.00 13.69
CA VAL A 37 0.49 3.46 12.37
C VAL A 37 -0.25 2.12 12.46
N LYS A 38 -0.70 1.69 13.65
CA LYS A 38 -1.48 0.45 13.80
C LYS A 38 -2.72 0.40 12.90
N ALA A 39 -3.39 1.52 12.68
CA ALA A 39 -4.53 1.59 11.77
C ALA A 39 -4.17 1.23 10.32
N CYS A 40 -2.93 1.50 9.88
CA CYS A 40 -2.50 1.24 8.51
C CYS A 40 -2.39 -0.27 8.23
N VAL A 41 -1.99 -1.06 9.22
CA VAL A 41 -1.85 -2.52 9.05
C VAL A 41 -3.18 -3.26 9.06
N ILE A 42 -4.28 -2.60 9.42
CA ILE A 42 -5.63 -3.15 9.24
C ILE A 42 -5.86 -3.47 7.77
N CYS A 43 -5.38 -2.64 6.84
CA CYS A 43 -5.51 -2.89 5.40
C CYS A 43 -4.23 -3.41 4.77
N HIS A 44 -3.06 -2.93 5.20
CA HIS A 44 -1.76 -3.23 4.58
C HIS A 44 -0.93 -4.30 5.31
N GLY A 45 -1.51 -4.93 6.32
CA GLY A 45 -0.87 -5.99 7.10
C GLY A 45 -0.64 -7.28 6.29
N PRO A 46 0.09 -8.24 6.88
CA PRO A 46 0.46 -9.49 6.22
C PRO A 46 -0.70 -10.50 6.14
N GLU A 47 -1.87 -10.19 6.70
CA GLU A 47 -3.00 -11.11 6.73
C GLU A 47 -3.47 -11.38 5.29
N ASP A 48 -3.63 -12.67 4.95
CA ASP A 48 -4.08 -13.14 3.64
C ASP A 48 -5.52 -12.65 3.41
N LYS A 49 -5.64 -11.46 2.81
CA LYS A 49 -6.93 -10.89 2.45
C LYS A 49 -7.35 -11.42 1.09
N GLU A 50 -8.14 -12.48 1.09
CA GLU A 50 -8.76 -13.00 -0.12
C GLU A 50 -9.95 -12.13 -0.58
N GLY A 51 -10.27 -12.18 -1.88
CA GLY A 51 -11.48 -11.55 -2.42
C GLY A 51 -11.42 -10.02 -2.57
N ARG A 52 -12.48 -9.30 -2.16
CA ARG A 52 -12.58 -7.83 -2.33
C ARG A 52 -11.55 -7.05 -1.51
N ASP A 53 -11.00 -7.68 -0.48
CA ASP A 53 -9.99 -7.10 0.39
C ASP A 53 -8.55 -7.31 -0.14
N ALA A 54 -8.38 -8.08 -1.23
CA ALA A 54 -7.10 -8.24 -1.94
C ALA A 54 -6.67 -6.97 -2.71
N TYR A 55 -7.38 -5.85 -2.54
CA TYR A 55 -7.05 -4.59 -3.20
C TYR A 55 -5.90 -3.84 -2.50
N TYR A 56 -5.56 -4.19 -1.26
CA TYR A 56 -4.56 -3.44 -0.49
C TYR A 56 -3.15 -3.99 -0.75
N PRO A 57 -2.21 -3.18 -1.24
CA PRO A 57 -0.85 -3.64 -1.47
C PRO A 57 -0.10 -3.79 -0.15
N ARG A 58 0.81 -4.77 -0.09
CA ARG A 58 1.88 -4.79 0.92
C ARG A 58 2.67 -3.47 0.85
N ILE A 59 2.99 -2.86 1.99
CA ILE A 59 3.82 -1.62 2.06
C ILE A 59 5.15 -1.82 2.79
N ALA A 60 5.25 -2.84 3.64
CA ALA A 60 6.48 -3.18 4.35
C ALA A 60 7.66 -3.36 3.39
N GLY A 61 8.85 -2.88 3.73
CA GLY A 61 10.07 -3.09 2.94
C GLY A 61 10.08 -2.45 1.54
N LYS A 62 9.07 -1.65 1.17
CA LYS A 62 9.13 -0.86 -0.06
C LYS A 62 10.11 0.30 0.11
N PRO A 63 10.71 0.82 -0.98
CA PRO A 63 11.62 1.95 -0.88
C PRO A 63 10.99 3.15 -0.18
N GLU A 64 11.72 3.75 0.76
CA GLU A 64 11.24 4.87 1.58
C GLU A 64 10.76 6.04 0.72
N GLY A 65 11.56 6.44 -0.28
CA GLY A 65 11.20 7.53 -1.18
C GLY A 65 9.91 7.25 -1.96
N TYR A 66 9.70 5.99 -2.39
CA TYR A 66 8.43 5.58 -3.01
C TYR A 66 7.27 5.76 -2.03
N LEU A 67 7.40 5.24 -0.80
CA LEU A 67 6.35 5.31 0.22
C LEU A 67 5.99 6.76 0.55
N PHE A 68 6.98 7.61 0.82
CA PHE A 68 6.76 9.03 1.08
C PHE A 68 5.99 9.71 -0.07
N ASN A 69 6.37 9.43 -1.32
CA ASN A 69 5.68 10.00 -2.47
C ASN A 69 4.24 9.52 -2.58
N GLN A 70 3.97 8.23 -2.32
CA GLN A 70 2.59 7.74 -2.35
C GLN A 70 1.75 8.37 -1.25
N LEU A 71 2.26 8.45 -0.02
CA LEU A 71 1.56 9.08 1.11
C LEU A 71 1.24 10.55 0.80
N ARG A 72 2.25 11.32 0.37
CA ARG A 72 2.07 12.73 -0.01
C ARG A 72 1.06 12.88 -1.15
N ASN A 73 1.16 12.06 -2.20
CA ASN A 73 0.25 12.16 -3.33
C ASN A 73 -1.19 11.83 -2.95
N PHE A 74 -1.43 10.87 -2.06
CA PHE A 74 -2.78 10.59 -1.55
C PHE A 74 -3.32 11.74 -0.69
N ARG A 75 -2.52 12.26 0.25
CA ARG A 75 -2.89 13.41 1.08
C ARG A 75 -3.27 14.62 0.24
N ASP A 76 -2.44 14.96 -0.74
CA ASP A 76 -2.59 16.17 -1.57
C ASP A 76 -3.61 15.99 -2.70
N GLY A 77 -4.31 14.84 -2.75
CA GLY A 77 -5.30 14.53 -3.78
C GLY A 77 -4.73 14.31 -5.19
N ARG A 78 -3.39 14.31 -5.33
CA ARG A 78 -2.69 14.01 -6.59
C ARG A 78 -2.90 12.57 -7.00
N ARG A 79 -2.92 11.63 -6.03
CA ARG A 79 -3.30 10.22 -6.24
C ARG A 79 -4.68 9.95 -5.67
N HIS A 80 -5.61 9.44 -6.49
CA HIS A 80 -6.99 9.29 -6.06
C HIS A 80 -7.27 7.91 -5.43
N TYR A 81 -7.51 7.91 -4.11
CA TYR A 81 -8.19 6.82 -3.40
C TYR A 81 -8.70 7.36 -2.06
N ARG A 82 -10.03 7.55 -1.94
CA ARG A 82 -10.63 8.30 -0.83
C ARG A 82 -10.26 7.76 0.56
N PRO A 83 -10.21 6.44 0.83
CA PRO A 83 -9.79 5.95 2.14
C PRO A 83 -8.39 6.40 2.55
N MET A 84 -7.42 6.34 1.63
CA MET A 84 -6.05 6.81 1.91
C MET A 84 -5.98 8.32 2.06
N ALA A 85 -6.73 9.09 1.26
CA ALA A 85 -6.76 10.55 1.39
C ALA A 85 -7.27 10.98 2.78
N LEU A 86 -8.34 10.34 3.28
CA LEU A 86 -8.90 10.63 4.61
C LEU A 86 -7.93 10.29 5.75
N LEU A 87 -7.23 9.15 5.65
CA LEU A 87 -6.28 8.73 6.68
C LEU A 87 -5.06 9.66 6.81
N LEU A 88 -4.73 10.39 5.74
CA LEU A 88 -3.54 11.22 5.67
C LEU A 88 -3.82 12.72 5.76
N GLU A 89 -5.10 13.10 5.80
CA GLU A 89 -5.55 14.49 5.83
C GLU A 89 -4.92 15.26 7.00
N GLY A 90 -4.34 16.43 6.70
CA GLY A 90 -3.71 17.29 7.70
C GLY A 90 -2.37 16.80 8.26
N LEU A 91 -1.86 15.62 7.87
CA LEU A 91 -0.57 15.13 8.36
C LEU A 91 0.61 15.93 7.74
N PRO A 92 1.56 16.42 8.55
CA PRO A 92 2.70 17.19 8.05
C PRO A 92 3.69 16.31 7.28
N ASP A 93 4.45 16.91 6.36
CA ASP A 93 5.44 16.19 5.54
C ASP A 93 6.44 15.39 6.37
N GLN A 94 6.91 15.93 7.50
CA GLN A 94 7.83 15.22 8.38
C GLN A 94 7.23 13.89 8.87
N TYR A 95 5.96 13.92 9.28
CA TYR A 95 5.30 12.72 9.76
C TYR A 95 5.09 11.68 8.65
N LEU A 96 4.81 12.12 7.42
CA LEU A 96 4.76 11.20 6.26
C LEU A 96 6.13 10.57 5.97
N ARG A 97 7.24 11.30 6.17
CA ARG A 97 8.60 10.75 6.07
C ARG A 97 8.86 9.72 7.17
N ASP A 98 8.47 10.01 8.41
CA ASP A 98 8.66 9.09 9.53
C ASP A 98 7.86 7.79 9.32
N MET A 99 6.62 7.89 8.81
CA MET A 99 5.81 6.73 8.41
C MET A 99 6.49 5.93 7.28
N ALA A 100 7.00 6.62 6.25
CA ALA A 100 7.67 5.99 5.13
C ALA A 100 8.94 5.24 5.56
N ALA A 101 9.77 5.87 6.39
CA ALA A 101 10.98 5.27 6.94
C ALA A 101 10.66 4.04 7.79
N TYR A 102 9.64 4.14 8.66
CA TYR A 102 9.17 3.01 9.46
C TYR A 102 8.75 1.83 8.58
N PHE A 103 7.83 2.01 7.63
CA PHE A 103 7.37 0.91 6.78
C PHE A 103 8.48 0.35 5.88
N ALA A 104 9.39 1.19 5.39
CA ALA A 104 10.55 0.76 4.61
C ALA A 104 11.49 -0.15 5.42
N SER A 105 11.62 0.09 6.73
CA SER A 105 12.45 -0.73 7.63
C SER A 105 11.88 -2.12 7.96
N LEU A 106 10.58 -2.34 7.72
CA LEU A 106 9.92 -3.58 8.12
C LEU A 106 10.36 -4.77 7.25
N ARG A 107 10.82 -5.83 7.91
CA ARG A 107 11.18 -7.11 7.26
C ARG A 107 10.10 -8.17 7.49
N GLN A 108 8.91 -7.91 6.97
CA GLN A 108 7.80 -8.88 7.03
C GLN A 108 7.93 -9.93 5.92
N ALA A 109 7.46 -11.15 6.20
CA ALA A 109 7.33 -12.19 5.19
C ALA A 109 6.49 -11.72 4.00
N PHE A 110 6.74 -12.32 2.83
CA PHE A 110 5.92 -12.11 1.64
C PHE A 110 4.72 -13.06 1.69
N PRO A 111 3.55 -12.65 1.17
CA PRO A 111 2.41 -13.54 1.06
C PRO A 111 2.76 -14.71 0.13
N PRO A 112 2.09 -15.87 0.28
CA PRO A 112 2.22 -16.96 -0.67
C PRO A 112 1.78 -16.49 -2.08
N PRO A 113 2.34 -17.08 -3.16
CA PRO A 113 1.89 -16.79 -4.51
C PRO A 113 0.40 -17.07 -4.69
N GLU A 114 -0.30 -16.22 -5.44
CA GLU A 114 -1.70 -16.47 -5.77
C GLU A 114 -1.81 -17.70 -6.70
N PRO A 115 -2.71 -18.66 -6.42
CA PRO A 115 -2.91 -19.85 -7.25
C PRO A 115 -3.71 -19.50 -8.52
N ILE A 116 -3.06 -18.83 -9.48
CA ILE A 116 -3.69 -18.32 -10.70
C ILE A 116 -3.41 -19.25 -11.89
N GLY A 117 -4.47 -19.82 -12.47
CA GLY A 117 -4.37 -20.53 -13.74
C GLY A 117 -4.03 -19.60 -14.91
N SER A 118 -2.96 -19.92 -15.65
CA SER A 118 -2.55 -19.24 -16.89
C SER A 118 -2.17 -20.25 -17.94
N SER A 119 -2.57 -20.01 -19.19
CA SER A 119 -2.14 -20.81 -20.33
C SER A 119 -0.64 -20.62 -20.62
N PRO A 120 0.03 -21.58 -21.29
CA PRO A 120 1.43 -21.43 -21.70
C PRO A 120 1.69 -20.16 -22.52
N ALA A 121 0.73 -19.78 -23.38
CA ALA A 121 0.83 -18.57 -24.20
C ALA A 121 0.78 -17.28 -23.36
N GLU A 122 -0.10 -17.21 -22.34
CA GLU A 122 -0.15 -16.07 -21.42
C GLU A 122 1.15 -15.94 -20.61
N ILE A 123 1.70 -17.07 -20.14
CA ILE A 123 2.96 -17.09 -19.38
C ILE A 123 4.10 -16.57 -20.24
N GLU A 124 4.23 -17.04 -21.48
CA GLU A 124 5.29 -16.60 -22.38
C GLU A 124 5.14 -15.13 -22.78
N LEU A 125 3.91 -14.67 -23.01
CA LEU A 125 3.61 -13.25 -23.27
C LEU A 125 4.07 -12.38 -22.10
N ALA A 126 3.65 -12.71 -20.88
CA ALA A 126 3.99 -11.95 -19.68
C ALA A 126 5.50 -11.93 -19.45
N ARG A 127 6.16 -13.10 -19.51
CA ARG A 127 7.61 -13.23 -19.34
C ARG A 127 8.39 -12.40 -20.35
N ARG A 128 7.96 -12.40 -21.62
CA ARG A 128 8.59 -11.58 -22.67
C ARG A 128 8.50 -10.10 -22.34
N LEU A 129 7.31 -9.58 -22.04
CA LEU A 129 7.13 -8.16 -21.70
C LEU A 129 7.92 -7.76 -20.44
N ILE A 130 7.87 -8.60 -19.40
CA ILE A 130 8.55 -8.32 -18.13
C ILE A 130 10.07 -8.31 -18.29
N MET A 131 10.62 -9.28 -19.01
CA MET A 131 12.07 -9.49 -19.10
C MET A 131 12.73 -8.77 -20.27
N ARG A 132 11.99 -8.47 -21.35
CA ARG A 132 12.54 -7.94 -22.60
C ARG A 132 11.77 -6.73 -23.17
N GLY A 133 10.58 -6.45 -22.65
CA GLY A 133 9.72 -5.39 -23.20
C GLY A 133 9.26 -5.67 -24.63
N ASP A 134 8.96 -4.59 -25.35
CA ASP A 134 8.65 -4.58 -26.77
C ASP A 134 9.31 -3.35 -27.42
N PRO A 135 10.49 -3.50 -28.07
CA PRO A 135 11.23 -2.37 -28.62
C PRO A 135 10.52 -1.73 -29.82
N VAL A 136 9.68 -2.47 -30.55
CA VAL A 136 8.93 -1.93 -31.69
C VAL A 136 7.87 -0.95 -31.20
N ARG A 137 7.17 -1.31 -30.12
CA ARG A 137 6.20 -0.41 -29.47
C ARG A 137 6.85 0.60 -28.52
N LYS A 138 8.16 0.47 -28.23
CA LYS A 138 8.91 1.27 -27.26
C LYS A 138 8.47 1.05 -25.81
N ILE A 139 8.07 -0.18 -25.50
CA ILE A 139 7.78 -0.64 -24.14
C ILE A 139 9.10 -1.17 -23.56
N PRO A 140 9.70 -0.53 -22.55
CA PRO A 140 10.90 -1.05 -21.90
C PRO A 140 10.57 -2.34 -21.12
N ALA A 141 11.59 -3.16 -20.84
CA ALA A 141 11.41 -4.31 -19.96
C ALA A 141 11.12 -3.84 -18.53
N CYS A 142 10.17 -4.48 -17.84
CA CYS A 142 9.82 -4.12 -16.46
C CYS A 142 11.03 -4.19 -15.51
N VAL A 143 11.91 -5.19 -15.72
CA VAL A 143 13.12 -5.40 -14.93
C VAL A 143 14.15 -4.28 -15.04
N GLU A 144 14.10 -3.44 -16.08
CA GLU A 144 14.99 -2.29 -16.23
C GLU A 144 14.71 -1.19 -15.20
N CYS A 145 13.47 -1.11 -14.71
CA CYS A 145 13.04 -0.13 -13.73
C CYS A 145 12.80 -0.75 -12.35
N HIS A 146 12.09 -1.87 -12.31
CA HIS A 146 11.65 -2.53 -11.07
C HIS A 146 12.71 -3.47 -10.47
N GLY A 147 13.94 -3.43 -10.99
CA GLY A 147 15.04 -4.29 -10.61
C GLY A 147 14.99 -5.65 -11.30
N ARG A 148 16.17 -6.29 -11.44
CA ARG A 148 16.33 -7.59 -12.10
C ARG A 148 15.43 -8.67 -11.51
N ASP A 149 15.25 -8.63 -10.20
CA ASP A 149 14.43 -9.57 -9.45
C ASP A 149 13.01 -9.04 -9.18
N LEU A 150 12.64 -7.90 -9.76
CA LEU A 150 11.34 -7.24 -9.58
C LEU A 150 11.03 -6.85 -8.12
N MET A 151 12.06 -6.74 -7.29
CA MET A 151 11.98 -6.36 -5.87
C MET A 151 12.05 -4.84 -5.64
N GLY A 152 12.22 -4.06 -6.70
CA GLY A 152 12.27 -2.60 -6.67
C GLY A 152 13.68 -2.07 -6.75
N THR A 153 13.75 -0.76 -6.92
CA THR A 153 14.98 0.01 -7.08
C THR A 153 14.87 1.26 -6.22
N ALA A 154 15.79 1.40 -5.28
CA ALA A 154 15.82 2.55 -4.39
C ALA A 154 16.18 3.84 -5.17
N PRO A 155 15.68 5.01 -4.72
CA PRO A 155 14.76 5.20 -3.59
C PRO A 155 13.27 5.22 -4.00
N PHE A 156 12.94 5.16 -5.30
CA PHE A 156 11.59 5.55 -5.78
C PHE A 156 10.80 4.48 -6.54
N ILE A 157 11.41 3.35 -6.91
CA ILE A 157 10.72 2.35 -7.74
C ILE A 157 10.32 1.14 -6.92
N PRO A 158 9.01 0.84 -6.82
CA PRO A 158 8.53 -0.22 -5.94
C PRO A 158 8.84 -1.61 -6.53
N GLY A 159 9.02 -2.58 -5.64
CA GLY A 159 8.92 -3.99 -6.02
C GLY A 159 7.51 -4.37 -6.45
N LEU A 160 7.44 -5.30 -7.41
CA LEU A 160 6.22 -5.81 -8.02
C LEU A 160 5.81 -7.17 -7.46
N LEU A 161 6.76 -7.97 -6.96
CA LEU A 161 6.45 -9.27 -6.36
C LEU A 161 5.74 -9.12 -5.01
N GLY A 162 4.88 -10.10 -4.68
CA GLY A 162 4.03 -10.08 -3.49
C GLY A 162 2.93 -9.02 -3.51
N LEU A 163 2.68 -8.39 -4.66
CA LEU A 163 1.50 -7.55 -4.85
C LEU A 163 0.33 -8.40 -5.34
N PRO A 164 -0.89 -8.17 -4.83
CA PRO A 164 -2.06 -8.87 -5.31
C PRO A 164 -2.34 -8.58 -6.79
N ARG A 165 -2.77 -9.59 -7.54
CA ARG A 165 -3.12 -9.46 -8.98
C ARG A 165 -4.15 -8.37 -9.20
N ILE A 166 -5.18 -8.30 -8.34
CA ILE A 166 -6.25 -7.31 -8.43
C ILE A 166 -5.70 -5.90 -8.23
N TYR A 167 -4.77 -5.71 -7.29
CA TYR A 167 -4.09 -4.42 -7.10
C TYR A 167 -3.31 -4.02 -8.36
N ILE A 168 -2.50 -4.94 -8.92
CA ILE A 168 -1.68 -4.67 -10.12
C ILE A 168 -2.57 -4.30 -11.32
N LEU A 169 -3.62 -5.08 -11.57
CA LEU A 169 -4.60 -4.81 -12.62
C LEU A 169 -5.26 -3.44 -12.45
N ALA A 170 -5.66 -3.10 -11.22
CA ALA A 170 -6.26 -1.80 -10.93
C ALA A 170 -5.28 -0.65 -11.18
N GLN A 171 -3.98 -0.82 -10.88
CA GLN A 171 -2.99 0.21 -11.20
C GLN A 171 -2.88 0.43 -12.71
N PHE A 172 -2.77 -0.65 -13.51
CA PHE A 172 -2.76 -0.53 -14.97
C PHE A 172 -4.02 0.13 -15.52
N GLY A 173 -5.20 -0.26 -15.04
CA GLY A 173 -6.47 0.36 -15.42
C GLY A 173 -6.51 1.86 -15.08
N ASN A 174 -6.11 2.22 -13.86
CA ASN A 174 -6.08 3.61 -13.41
C ASN A 174 -5.08 4.47 -14.20
N TRP A 175 -3.91 3.93 -14.54
CA TRP A 175 -2.91 4.63 -15.36
C TRP A 175 -3.38 4.85 -16.80
N ARG A 176 -4.01 3.84 -17.41
CA ARG A 176 -4.56 3.92 -18.77
C ARG A 176 -5.63 4.98 -18.90
N ASN A 177 -6.51 5.05 -17.91
CA ASN A 177 -7.65 5.96 -17.90
C ASN A 177 -7.31 7.35 -17.35
N GLY A 178 -6.04 7.61 -17.00
CA GLY A 178 -5.60 8.88 -16.41
C GLY A 178 -6.14 9.13 -14.99
N GLY A 179 -6.71 8.11 -14.35
CA GLY A 179 -7.38 8.23 -13.06
C GLY A 179 -6.47 8.13 -11.84
N LEU A 180 -5.24 7.61 -12.00
CA LEU A 180 -4.34 7.44 -10.85
C LEU A 180 -3.74 8.76 -10.38
N MET A 181 -3.26 9.62 -11.30
CA MET A 181 -2.54 10.86 -10.99
C MET A 181 -3.26 12.07 -11.62
N ARG A 182 -4.01 12.85 -10.82
CA ARG A 182 -4.80 14.01 -11.30
C ARG A 182 -3.94 15.25 -11.49
N GLY A 183 -4.11 15.95 -12.62
CA GLY A 183 -3.49 17.27 -12.85
C GLY A 183 -1.95 17.24 -12.89
N GLN A 184 -1.36 16.08 -13.18
CA GLN A 184 0.09 15.88 -13.28
C GLN A 184 0.48 15.49 -14.71
N THR A 185 1.70 15.83 -15.10
CA THR A 185 2.36 15.26 -16.29
C THR A 185 2.31 13.72 -16.20
N PRO A 186 2.05 12.99 -17.29
CA PRO A 186 2.07 11.52 -17.27
C PRO A 186 3.32 11.00 -16.59
N ASP A 187 3.14 10.15 -15.57
CA ASP A 187 4.27 9.47 -14.95
C ASP A 187 4.79 8.34 -15.87
N CYS A 188 5.98 7.82 -15.57
CA CYS A 188 6.62 6.77 -16.36
C CYS A 188 5.69 5.55 -16.57
N MET A 189 4.85 5.21 -15.57
CA MET A 189 3.92 4.08 -15.66
C MET A 189 2.65 4.39 -16.45
N SER A 190 2.16 5.62 -16.43
CA SER A 190 1.07 6.09 -17.30
C SER A 190 1.41 5.93 -18.78
N GLU A 191 2.64 6.24 -19.19
CA GLU A 191 3.07 6.05 -20.57
C GLU A 191 3.16 4.57 -20.96
N ILE A 192 3.71 3.72 -20.08
CA ILE A 192 3.85 2.28 -20.32
C ILE A 192 2.48 1.62 -20.37
N ALA A 193 1.61 1.90 -19.40
CA ALA A 193 0.29 1.29 -19.28
C ALA A 193 -0.60 1.58 -20.50
N LYS A 194 -0.48 2.78 -21.10
CA LYS A 194 -1.21 3.17 -22.32
C LYS A 194 -0.79 2.37 -23.56
N GLN A 195 0.41 1.79 -23.57
CA GLN A 195 0.93 1.02 -24.70
C GLN A 195 0.60 -0.49 -24.61
N LEU A 196 0.24 -0.97 -23.41
CA LEU A 196 -0.16 -2.36 -23.19
C LEU A 196 -1.62 -2.57 -23.59
N THR A 197 -1.89 -3.71 -24.22
CA THR A 197 -3.28 -4.18 -24.41
C THR A 197 -3.89 -4.63 -23.08
N ALA A 198 -5.21 -4.81 -23.03
CA ALA A 198 -5.88 -5.31 -21.82
C ALA A 198 -5.42 -6.73 -21.46
N ASP A 199 -5.23 -7.57 -22.47
CA ASP A 199 -4.76 -8.95 -22.31
C ASP A 199 -3.31 -9.00 -21.83
N GLU A 200 -2.45 -8.10 -22.34
CA GLU A 200 -1.06 -7.99 -21.89
C GLU A 200 -0.96 -7.54 -20.44
N ALA A 201 -1.70 -6.50 -20.04
CA ALA A 201 -1.75 -6.04 -18.65
C ALA A 201 -2.28 -7.16 -17.72
N THR A 202 -3.24 -7.94 -18.19
CA THR A 202 -3.79 -9.09 -17.47
C THR A 202 -2.77 -10.21 -17.33
N ALA A 203 -2.09 -10.59 -18.40
CA ALA A 203 -1.05 -11.60 -18.38
C ALA A 203 0.11 -11.21 -17.45
N VAL A 204 0.57 -9.96 -17.52
CA VAL A 204 1.61 -9.42 -16.64
C VAL A 204 1.18 -9.47 -15.17
N ALA A 205 -0.03 -9.01 -14.85
CA ALA A 205 -0.53 -9.02 -13.47
C ALA A 205 -0.70 -10.45 -12.91
N LYS A 206 -1.24 -11.37 -13.73
CA LYS A 206 -1.36 -12.79 -13.36
C LYS A 206 0.01 -13.41 -13.09
N TRP A 207 0.98 -13.17 -13.98
CA TRP A 207 2.31 -13.74 -13.84
C TRP A 207 3.02 -13.22 -12.58
N LEU A 208 3.00 -11.91 -12.33
CA LEU A 208 3.66 -11.28 -11.18
C LEU A 208 3.11 -11.79 -9.84
N ALA A 209 1.78 -11.88 -9.70
CA ALA A 209 1.14 -12.34 -8.48
C ALA A 209 1.34 -13.84 -8.20
N ALA A 210 1.65 -14.62 -9.25
CA ALA A 210 1.94 -16.05 -9.15
C ALA A 210 3.44 -16.35 -8.90
N GLN A 211 4.32 -15.33 -8.82
CA GLN A 211 5.74 -15.57 -8.55
C GLN A 211 6.02 -15.68 -7.05
N PRO A 212 6.84 -16.66 -6.62
CA PRO A 212 7.33 -16.73 -5.26
C PRO A 212 8.41 -15.68 -5.01
N VAL A 213 8.48 -15.20 -3.77
CA VAL A 213 9.64 -14.45 -3.26
C VAL A 213 10.42 -15.40 -2.37
N SER A 214 11.56 -15.88 -2.88
CA SER A 214 12.41 -16.82 -2.15
C SER A 214 13.22 -16.11 -1.05
N GLU A 215 13.63 -16.85 -0.02
CA GLU A 215 14.54 -16.31 0.99
C GLU A 215 15.86 -15.79 0.39
N ALA A 216 16.34 -16.39 -0.69
CA ALA A 216 17.54 -15.95 -1.39
C ALA A 216 17.36 -14.55 -1.98
N LEU A 217 16.17 -14.24 -2.53
CA LEU A 217 15.85 -12.89 -3.02
C LEU A 217 15.79 -11.86 -1.88
N LEU A 218 15.34 -12.27 -0.69
CA LEU A 218 15.30 -11.41 0.50
C LEU A 218 16.68 -11.12 1.09
N LYS A 219 17.60 -12.09 0.97
CA LYS A 219 18.99 -12.01 1.46
C LYS A 219 19.96 -11.40 0.44
N HIS A 220 19.50 -11.04 -0.76
CA HIS A 220 20.36 -10.45 -1.77
C HIS A 220 20.77 -9.02 -1.37
N GLU A 221 21.81 -8.92 -0.54
CA GLU A 221 22.49 -7.67 -0.13
C GLU A 221 23.42 -7.15 -1.24
N GLY A 222 22.95 -7.21 -2.50
CA GLY A 222 23.65 -6.54 -3.59
C GLY A 222 23.55 -5.02 -3.41
N PRO A 223 24.47 -4.22 -3.96
CA PRO A 223 24.25 -2.78 -4.02
C PRO A 223 22.85 -2.55 -4.61
N PRO A 224 22.00 -1.69 -4.00
CA PRO A 224 20.66 -1.47 -4.51
C PRO A 224 20.77 -1.19 -5.99
N SER A 225 20.07 -1.98 -6.81
CA SER A 225 20.00 -1.69 -8.24
C SER A 225 19.57 -0.24 -8.33
N ALA A 226 20.44 0.63 -8.83
CA ALA A 226 20.18 2.05 -8.96
C ALA A 226 19.58 2.27 -10.34
N LEU A 227 18.54 3.09 -10.43
CA LEU A 227 18.06 3.52 -11.74
C LEU A 227 19.20 4.23 -12.47
N PRO A 228 19.44 3.94 -13.76
CA PRO A 228 20.34 4.74 -14.57
C PRO A 228 19.96 6.23 -14.47
N ASP A 229 20.94 7.12 -14.32
CA ASP A 229 20.72 8.55 -14.04
C ASP A 229 19.70 9.23 -14.96
N LYS A 230 19.70 8.87 -16.25
CA LYS A 230 18.75 9.41 -17.23
C LYS A 230 17.30 9.04 -16.88
N LEU A 231 17.07 7.80 -16.46
CA LEU A 231 15.77 7.28 -16.07
C LEU A 231 15.37 7.78 -14.68
N ALA A 232 16.33 7.85 -13.75
CA ALA A 232 16.15 8.48 -12.44
C ALA A 232 15.69 9.94 -12.59
N ARG A 233 16.37 10.74 -13.43
CA ARG A 233 15.99 12.15 -13.73
C ARG A 233 14.63 12.28 -14.41
N ARG A 234 14.32 11.39 -15.35
CA ARG A 234 13.03 11.39 -16.06
C ARG A 234 11.87 11.12 -15.09
N CYS A 235 12.01 10.10 -14.25
CA CYS A 235 10.97 9.74 -13.29
C CYS A 235 11.02 10.59 -12.00
N SER A 236 12.09 11.38 -11.77
CA SER A 236 12.17 12.36 -10.67
C SER A 236 11.52 13.71 -10.96
N SER A 237 11.14 14.00 -12.20
CA SER A 237 10.43 15.24 -12.55
C SER A 237 9.04 15.35 -11.88
N VAL A 238 8.46 14.22 -11.47
CA VAL A 238 7.28 14.13 -10.60
C VAL A 238 7.61 14.47 -9.13
N LEU A 239 8.89 14.37 -8.74
CA LEU A 239 9.38 14.39 -7.36
C LEU A 239 9.97 15.74 -6.93
N GLN A 240 10.47 16.55 -7.87
CA GLN A 240 11.26 17.75 -7.58
C GLN A 240 10.61 19.07 -7.97
N SER A 241 9.32 19.14 -8.33
CA SER A 241 8.68 20.46 -8.49
C SER A 241 8.76 21.23 -7.17
N PRO A 242 9.59 22.30 -7.07
CA PRO A 242 9.66 23.14 -5.90
C PRO A 242 8.58 24.21 -6.09
N GLY A 243 7.52 24.15 -5.29
CA GLY A 243 6.44 25.13 -5.34
C GLY A 243 5.17 24.60 -6.00
N LEU A 244 4.37 23.92 -5.18
CA LEU A 244 3.10 24.44 -4.68
C LEU A 244 3.02 24.09 -3.20
#